data_AF-A0AAV5XZW9-F1
#
_entry.id   AF-A0AAV5XZW9-F1
#
_cell.length_a   1.000
_cell.length_b   1.000
_cell.length_c   1.000
_cell.angle_alpha   90.00
_cell.angle_beta   90.00
_cell.angle_gamma   90.00
#
_symmetry.space_group_name_H-M   'P 1'
#
loop_
_entity.id
_entity.type
_entity.pdbx_description
1 polymer ?
#
loop_
_entity_poly.entity_id
_entity_poly.type
_entity_poly.pdbx_seq_one_letter_code
_entity_poly.pdbx_strand_id
1 'polypeptide(L)'
;MTIVRLTLMLLAAGLAVGCTVARGSRPDDPGVIGAVITYIDVYDGYMVVEWPGGRSTISMDRRALYQYRIGDDVALDSALRPIPRR
;
A
#
# COMPACT_ATOMS: atom_id res chain seq x y z
N MET A 1 33.14 -32.96 18.19
CA MET A 1 32.29 -31.79 18.47
C MET A 1 32.24 -30.86 17.25
N THR A 2 31.76 -31.35 16.10
CA THR A 2 31.91 -30.65 14.80
C THR A 2 30.61 -30.56 14.00
N ILE A 3 29.60 -31.34 14.37
CA ILE A 3 28.33 -31.46 13.63
C ILE A 3 27.35 -30.34 13.98
N VAL A 4 27.39 -29.83 15.21
CA VAL A 4 26.46 -28.80 15.72
C VAL A 4 26.68 -27.43 15.05
N ARG A 5 27.89 -27.15 14.57
CA ARG A 5 28.20 -25.87 13.89
C ARG A 5 27.67 -25.80 12.46
N LEU A 6 27.54 -26.93 11.76
CA LEU A 6 27.08 -26.96 10.37
C LEU A 6 25.56 -26.70 10.27
N THR A 7 24.80 -27.19 11.25
CA THR A 7 23.34 -27.03 11.29
C THR A 7 22.91 -25.59 11.59
N LEU A 8 23.66 -24.87 12.41
CA LEU A 8 23.36 -23.46 12.70
C LEU A 8 23.57 -22.54 11.49
N MET A 9 24.54 -22.83 10.61
CA MET A 9 24.77 -22.04 9.40
C MET A 9 23.71 -22.28 8.32
N LEU A 10 23.19 -23.51 8.22
CA LEU A 10 22.10 -23.84 7.27
C LEU A 10 20.77 -23.17 7.65
N LEU A 11 20.50 -22.97 8.94
CA LEU A 11 19.26 -22.31 9.38
C LEU A 11 19.29 -20.79 9.13
N ALA A 12 20.46 -20.15 9.20
CA ALA A 12 20.61 -18.72 8.96
C ALA A 12 20.44 -18.34 7.47
N ALA A 13 20.75 -19.25 6.54
CA ALA A 13 20.59 -19.01 5.10
C ALA A 13 19.10 -19.05 4.65
N GLY A 14 18.22 -19.73 5.39
CA GLY A 14 16.80 -19.85 5.04
C GLY A 14 15.96 -18.60 5.35
N LEU A 15 16.38 -17.77 6.30
CA LEU A 15 15.64 -16.57 6.73
C LEU A 15 15.89 -15.34 5.84
N ALA A 16 16.89 -15.38 4.95
CA ALA A 16 17.21 -14.26 4.07
C ALA A 16 16.30 -14.16 2.82
N VAL A 17 15.48 -15.17 2.53
CA VAL A 17 14.66 -15.22 1.30
C VAL A 17 13.26 -14.61 1.48
N GLY A 18 12.87 -14.23 2.71
CA GLY A 18 11.51 -13.74 3.01
C GLY A 18 11.30 -12.23 2.92
N CYS A 19 12.36 -11.42 2.77
CA CYS A 19 12.26 -9.96 2.72
C CYS A 19 12.23 -9.43 1.28
N THR A 20 11.61 -10.14 0.35
CA THR A 20 11.06 -9.47 -0.84
C THR A 20 9.86 -8.66 -0.38
N VAL A 21 10.15 -7.48 0.18
CA VAL A 21 9.21 -6.38 0.20
C VAL A 21 8.71 -6.31 -1.23
N ALA A 22 7.46 -6.71 -1.44
CA ALA A 22 6.74 -6.45 -2.67
C ALA A 22 6.72 -4.93 -2.78
N ARG A 23 7.78 -4.40 -3.39
CA ARG A 23 7.89 -3.04 -3.85
C ARG A 23 6.90 -3.00 -4.99
N GLY A 24 5.62 -2.89 -4.61
CA GLY A 24 4.54 -2.79 -5.56
C GLY A 24 4.91 -1.65 -6.48
N SER A 25 5.16 -2.04 -7.72
CA SER A 25 5.48 -1.14 -8.81
C SER A 25 4.36 -0.11 -8.79
N ARG A 26 4.69 1.14 -8.44
CA ARG A 26 3.85 2.26 -8.81
C ARG A 26 3.61 2.10 -10.31
N PRO A 27 2.39 1.90 -10.78
CA PRO A 27 2.11 1.83 -12.19
C PRO A 27 2.53 3.21 -12.70
N ASP A 28 3.51 3.23 -13.59
CA ASP A 28 3.86 4.43 -14.36
C ASP A 28 2.69 4.85 -15.28
N ASP A 29 1.57 4.11 -15.26
CA ASP A 29 0.32 4.44 -15.90
C ASP A 29 -0.46 5.53 -15.13
N PRO A 30 -0.80 6.66 -15.77
CA PRO A 30 -1.68 7.67 -15.21
C PRO A 30 -3.10 7.11 -15.11
N GLY A 31 -3.45 6.60 -13.93
CA GLY A 31 -4.78 6.06 -13.67
C GLY A 31 -4.70 4.67 -13.05
N VAL A 32 -4.39 4.57 -11.76
CA VAL A 32 -4.66 3.32 -11.04
C VAL A 32 -6.17 3.20 -10.90
N ILE A 33 -6.77 2.44 -11.82
CA ILE A 33 -8.19 2.11 -11.80
C ILE A 33 -8.40 0.99 -10.77
N GLY A 34 -9.23 1.24 -9.76
CA GLY A 34 -9.62 0.21 -8.78
C GLY A 34 -8.83 0.23 -7.46
N ALA A 35 -8.45 1.40 -6.95
CA ALA A 35 -7.99 1.50 -5.58
C ALA A 35 -9.19 1.49 -4.63
N VAL A 36 -9.21 0.66 -3.61
CA VAL A 36 -10.31 0.57 -2.63
C VAL A 36 -9.94 1.35 -1.37
N ILE A 37 -10.85 2.18 -0.88
CA ILE A 37 -10.62 2.91 0.37
C ILE A 37 -10.80 1.95 1.55
N THR A 38 -9.76 1.74 2.34
CA THR A 38 -9.79 0.82 3.48
C THR A 38 -9.93 1.52 4.83
N TYR A 39 -9.54 2.80 4.90
CA TYR A 39 -9.64 3.60 6.12
C TYR A 39 -9.71 5.09 5.81
N ILE A 40 -10.44 5.84 6.63
CA ILE A 40 -10.56 7.30 6.51
C ILE A 40 -10.40 7.88 7.92
N ASP A 41 -9.48 8.82 8.07
CA ASP A 41 -9.37 9.69 9.24
C ASP A 41 -9.67 11.14 8.85
N VAL A 42 -10.90 11.56 9.12
CA VAL A 42 -11.33 12.93 8.82
C VAL A 42 -10.76 13.92 9.83
N TYR A 43 -10.33 13.50 11.03
CA TYR A 43 -9.73 14.40 12.01
C TYR A 43 -8.31 14.79 11.59
N ASP A 44 -7.53 13.80 11.18
CA ASP A 44 -6.14 13.97 10.74
C ASP A 44 -6.00 14.31 9.25
N GLY A 45 -7.08 14.26 8.47
CA GLY A 45 -7.09 14.73 7.09
C GLY A 45 -6.43 13.76 6.11
N TYR A 46 -6.58 12.44 6.32
CA TYR A 46 -6.07 11.45 5.39
C TYR A 46 -7.04 10.28 5.17
N MET A 47 -6.86 9.60 4.04
CA MET A 47 -7.46 8.29 3.80
C MET A 47 -6.39 7.31 3.35
N VAL A 48 -6.70 6.03 3.50
CA VAL A 48 -5.87 4.94 3.07
C VAL A 48 -6.58 4.21 1.96
N VAL A 49 -5.86 3.97 0.88
CA VAL A 49 -6.32 3.21 -0.27
C VAL A 49 -5.43 1.98 -0.47
N GLU A 50 -6.05 0.88 -0.83
CA GLU A 50 -5.38 -0.35 -1.22
C GLU A 50 -5.61 -0.58 -2.71
N TRP A 51 -4.54 -0.85 -3.44
CA TRP A 51 -4.56 -1.04 -4.88
C TRP A 51 -3.54 -2.14 -5.26
N PRO A 52 -3.50 -2.64 -6.50
CA PRO A 52 -2.68 -3.81 -6.83
C PRO A 52 -1.18 -3.71 -6.51
N GLY A 53 -0.61 -2.50 -6.44
CA GLY A 53 0.77 -2.26 -6.00
C GLY A 53 0.91 -1.84 -4.54
N GLY A 54 -0.12 -2.07 -3.72
CA GLY A 54 -0.05 -2.01 -2.26
C GLY A 54 -0.92 -0.92 -1.65
N ARG A 55 -0.54 -0.52 -0.43
CA ARG A 55 -1.29 0.43 0.39
C ARG A 55 -0.68 1.82 0.25
N SER A 56 -1.52 2.84 0.12
CA SER A 56 -1.08 4.24 0.04
C SER A 56 -1.93 5.12 0.93
N THR A 57 -1.27 6.07 1.60
CA THR A 57 -1.92 7.09 2.41
C THR A 57 -2.02 8.37 1.58
N ILE A 58 -3.22 8.91 1.50
CA ILE A 58 -3.54 10.12 0.74
C ILE A 58 -4.00 11.17 1.74
N SER A 59 -3.21 12.22 1.90
CA SER A 59 -3.59 13.40 2.67
C SER A 59 -4.39 14.36 1.79
N MET A 60 -5.51 14.86 2.30
CA MET A 60 -6.34 15.83 1.58
C MET A 60 -7.17 16.68 2.54
N ASP A 61 -7.87 17.68 1.98
CA ASP A 61 -8.75 18.53 2.78
C ASP A 61 -9.89 17.73 3.43
N ARG A 62 -10.22 18.10 4.68
CA ARG A 62 -11.28 17.43 5.46
C ARG A 62 -12.64 17.48 4.77
N ARG A 63 -12.96 18.57 4.06
CA ARG A 63 -14.23 18.71 3.31
C ARG A 63 -14.30 17.74 2.13
N ALA A 64 -13.17 17.48 1.49
CA ALA A 64 -13.09 16.48 0.42
C ALA A 64 -13.27 15.06 0.96
N LEU A 65 -12.67 14.73 2.12
CA LEU A 65 -12.80 13.40 2.73
C LEU A 65 -14.25 13.00 3.03
N TYR A 66 -15.12 13.94 3.39
CA TYR A 66 -16.54 13.64 3.64
C TYR A 66 -17.29 13.09 2.42
N GLN A 67 -16.75 13.24 1.21
CA GLN A 67 -17.34 12.74 -0.03
C GLN A 67 -17.02 11.25 -0.27
N TYR A 68 -16.06 10.69 0.46
CA TYR A 68 -15.61 9.31 0.30
C TYR A 68 -16.18 8.39 1.38
N ARG A 69 -16.26 7.10 1.08
CA ARG A 69 -16.62 6.05 2.05
C ARG A 69 -15.61 4.92 2.01
N ILE A 70 -15.46 4.26 3.15
CA ILE A 70 -14.67 3.02 3.24
C ILE A 70 -15.39 1.95 2.41
N GLY A 71 -14.64 1.25 1.56
CA GLY A 71 -15.12 0.26 0.61
C GLY A 71 -15.37 0.80 -0.80
N ASP A 72 -15.36 2.13 -1.00
CA ASP A 72 -15.52 2.70 -2.33
C ASP A 72 -14.25 2.53 -3.17
N ASP A 73 -14.44 2.26 -4.46
CA ASP A 73 -13.38 2.38 -5.45
C ASP A 73 -13.03 3.85 -5.70
N VAL A 74 -11.76 4.16 -5.84
CA VAL A 74 -11.25 5.48 -6.22
C VAL A 74 -10.22 5.32 -7.32
N ALA A 75 -10.31 6.20 -8.32
CA ALA A 75 -9.30 6.30 -9.36
C ALA A 75 -8.19 7.22 -8.84
N LEU A 76 -6.93 6.81 -8.97
CA LEU A 76 -5.78 7.61 -8.58
C LEU A 76 -5.01 8.08 -9.81
N ASP A 77 -4.58 9.33 -9.83
CA ASP A 77 -3.64 9.84 -10.83
C ASP A 77 -2.21 9.29 -10.59
N SER A 78 -1.27 9.63 -11.48
CA SER A 78 0.13 9.21 -11.35
C SER A 78 0.84 9.77 -10.11
N ALA A 79 0.30 10.81 -9.49
CA ALA A 79 0.76 11.38 -8.23
C ALA A 79 0.04 10.79 -7.00
N LEU A 80 -0.73 9.72 -7.17
CA LEU A 80 -1.60 9.10 -6.16
C LEU A 80 -2.64 10.04 -5.56
N ARG A 81 -3.10 11.03 -6.33
CA ARG A 81 -4.20 11.90 -5.94
C ARG A 81 -5.51 11.29 -6.45
N PRO A 82 -6.57 11.34 -5.66
CA PRO A 82 -7.86 10.83 -6.08
C PRO A 82 -8.46 11.75 -7.13
N ILE A 83 -8.93 11.14 -8.21
CA ILE A 83 -9.61 11.82 -9.31
C ILE A 83 -11.08 11.98 -8.90
N PRO A 84 -11.64 13.22 -8.87
CA PRO A 84 -13.03 13.45 -8.51
C PRO A 84 -13.97 12.66 -9.44
N ARG A 85 -14.92 11.93 -8.86
CA ARG A 85 -16.03 11.35 -9.64
C ARG A 85 -16.96 12.50 -10.05
N ARG A 86 -17.22 12.65 -11.35
CA ARG A 86 -18.22 13.59 -11.88
C ARG A 86 -19.63 13.08 -11.64
#